data_AF-A0A534AEM4-F1
#
_entry.id   AF-A0A534AEM4-F1
#
_cell.length_a   1.000
_cell.length_b   1.000
_cell.length_c   1.000
_cell.angle_alpha   90.00
_cell.angle_beta   90.00
_cell.angle_gamma   90.00
#
_symmetry.space_group_name_H-M   'P 1'
#
loop_
_entity.id
_entity.type
_entity.pdbx_description
1 polymer ?
#
loop_
_entity_poly.entity_id
_entity_poly.type
_entity_poly.pdbx_seq_one_letter_code
_entity_poly.pdbx_strand_id
1 'polypeptide(L)'
;MWKDIKSVVTHKPSRYPSGELQVRADRCDGELLATMPLGGTTHGDETSHLNAPLHAQGRRDLCFRFATGGYDPLWVIDSVQLKAGE
;
A
#
# COMPACT_ATOMS: atom_id res chain seq x y z
N MET A 1 3.80 -19.60 -14.66
CA MET A 1 3.19 -18.52 -13.84
C MET A 1 3.26 -17.13 -14.50
N TRP A 2 3.89 -16.93 -15.66
CA TRP A 2 4.04 -15.59 -16.28
C TRP A 2 2.86 -15.10 -17.12
N LYS A 3 1.97 -15.99 -17.59
CA LYS A 3 0.86 -15.64 -18.49
C LYS A 3 -0.22 -14.80 -17.78
N ASP A 4 -0.33 -14.94 -16.46
CA ASP A 4 -1.40 -14.33 -15.67
C ASP A 4 -1.04 -12.93 -15.15
N ILE A 5 0.20 -12.48 -15.33
CA ILE A 5 0.67 -11.19 -14.81
C ILE A 5 -0.11 -10.00 -15.41
N LYS A 6 -0.63 -10.18 -16.63
CA LYS A 6 -1.46 -9.18 -17.31
C LYS A 6 -2.85 -9.01 -16.67
N SER A 7 -3.27 -9.98 -15.86
CA SER A 7 -4.55 -9.96 -15.14
C SER A 7 -4.43 -9.31 -13.76
N VAL A 8 -3.23 -8.91 -13.35
CA VAL A 8 -3.02 -8.18 -12.09
C VAL A 8 -3.73 -6.83 -12.18
N VAL A 9 -4.67 -6.60 -11.28
CA VAL A 9 -5.37 -5.31 -11.17
C VAL A 9 -4.38 -4.26 -10.68
N THR A 10 -4.15 -3.24 -11.51
CA THR A 10 -3.27 -2.13 -11.17
C THR A 10 -4.06 -0.90 -10.75
N HIS A 11 -3.37 -0.03 -10.02
CA HIS A 11 -3.98 1.06 -9.31
C HIS A 11 -3.08 2.28 -9.40
N LYS A 12 -3.63 3.41 -9.86
CA LYS A 12 -2.85 4.65 -9.98
C LYS A 12 -2.64 5.30 -8.61
N PRO A 13 -1.43 5.81 -8.33
CA PRO A 13 -1.19 6.61 -7.13
C PRO A 13 -2.04 7.88 -7.13
N SER A 14 -2.37 8.37 -5.95
CA SER A 14 -3.14 9.58 -5.72
C SER A 14 -2.26 10.75 -5.25
N ARG A 15 -1.24 10.49 -4.43
CA ARG A 15 -0.41 11.51 -3.78
C ARG A 15 1.07 11.40 -4.18
N TYR A 16 1.58 10.20 -4.38
CA TYR A 16 3.00 9.96 -4.68
C TYR A 16 3.15 9.33 -6.07
N PRO A 17 3.52 10.10 -7.11
CA PRO A 17 3.60 9.61 -8.49
C PRO A 17 4.54 8.42 -8.69
N SER A 18 5.56 8.26 -7.83
CA SER A 18 6.48 7.13 -7.83
C SER A 18 5.87 5.83 -7.29
N GLY A 19 4.66 5.88 -6.74
CA GLY A 19 3.97 4.75 -6.14
C GLY A 19 3.73 4.95 -4.65
N GLU A 20 2.64 4.37 -4.15
CA GLU A 20 2.23 4.47 -2.76
C GLU A 20 1.56 3.21 -2.23
N LEU A 21 1.68 2.97 -0.92
CA LEU A 21 0.82 2.05 -0.19
C LEU A 21 -0.37 2.83 0.37
N GLN A 22 -1.57 2.43 -0.05
CA GLN A 22 -2.83 2.98 0.43
C GLN A 22 -3.42 2.07 1.51
N VAL A 23 -3.97 2.65 2.57
CA VAL A 23 -4.80 1.96 3.56
C VAL A 23 -6.24 2.44 3.42
N ARG A 24 -7.18 1.51 3.24
CA ARG A 24 -8.59 1.82 2.98
C ARG A 24 -9.52 1.16 3.98
N ALA A 25 -10.62 1.85 4.26
CA ALA A 25 -11.67 1.45 5.18
C ALA A 25 -12.57 0.34 4.61
N ASP A 26 -12.69 -0.77 5.34
CA ASP A 26 -13.61 -1.92 5.13
C ASP A 26 -13.37 -2.73 3.85
N ARG A 27 -13.18 -2.05 2.72
CA ARG A 27 -13.01 -2.61 1.38
C ARG A 27 -11.91 -1.88 0.63
N CYS A 28 -11.33 -2.53 -0.37
CA CYS A 28 -10.23 -1.95 -1.17
C CYS A 28 -10.64 -0.82 -2.12
N ASP A 29 -11.94 -0.57 -2.26
CA ASP A 29 -12.54 0.59 -2.92
C ASP A 29 -13.11 1.62 -1.94
N GLY A 30 -13.01 1.37 -0.62
CA GLY A 30 -13.52 2.24 0.44
C GLY A 30 -12.70 3.51 0.65
N GLU A 31 -13.07 4.28 1.68
CA GLU A 31 -12.43 5.55 2.04
C GLU A 31 -10.92 5.38 2.28
N LEU A 32 -10.14 6.34 1.80
CA LEU A 32 -8.68 6.36 1.99
C LEU A 32 -8.34 6.89 3.39
N LEU A 33 -7.78 6.03 4.24
CA LEU A 33 -7.46 6.32 5.64
C LEU A 33 -6.02 6.78 5.85
N ALA A 34 -5.10 6.27 5.03
CA ALA A 34 -3.68 6.64 5.06
C ALA A 34 -3.02 6.39 3.71
N THR A 35 -1.90 7.08 3.46
CA THR A 35 -1.08 6.90 2.25
C THR A 35 0.38 7.07 2.61
N MET A 36 1.23 6.15 2.13
CA MET A 36 2.67 6.16 2.37
C MET A 36 3.40 6.09 1.02
N PRO A 37 4.43 6.91 0.78
CA PRO A 37 5.24 6.79 -0.43
C PRO A 37 5.99 5.46 -0.41
N LEU A 38 6.00 4.74 -1.53
CA LEU A 38 6.93 3.64 -1.72
C LEU A 38 8.30 4.28 -1.99
N GLY A 39 9.27 4.00 -1.12
CA GLY A 39 10.64 4.50 -1.26
C GLY A 39 11.27 4.01 -2.57
N GLY A 40 12.17 4.81 -3.16
CA GLY A 40 12.77 4.53 -4.47
C GLY A 40 13.73 3.33 -4.53
N THR A 41 13.88 2.54 -3.46
CA THR A 41 14.75 1.36 -3.43
C THR A 41 13.97 0.14 -3.91
N THR A 42 13.80 0.02 -5.22
CA THR A 42 13.24 -1.16 -5.88
C THR A 42 14.27 -2.26 -6.12
N HIS A 43 15.51 -2.08 -5.67
CA HIS A 43 16.64 -2.98 -5.83
C HIS A 43 17.41 -3.11 -4.51
N GLY A 44 17.02 -4.07 -3.69
CA GLY A 44 17.69 -4.43 -2.44
C GLY A 44 16.70 -5.12 -1.51
N ASP A 45 17.13 -6.19 -0.85
CA ASP A 45 16.36 -6.93 0.18
C ASP A 45 16.10 -6.09 1.45
N GLU A 46 16.11 -4.76 1.34
CA GLU A 46 16.04 -3.83 2.44
C GLU A 46 14.57 -3.50 2.72
N THR A 47 14.05 -4.06 3.81
CA THR A 47 12.71 -3.77 4.30
C THR A 47 12.57 -2.27 4.58
N SER A 48 11.87 -1.56 3.70
CA SER A 48 11.52 -0.15 3.92
C SER A 48 10.41 -0.05 4.96
N HIS A 49 10.70 0.58 6.11
CA HIS A 49 9.69 0.84 7.14
C HIS A 49 8.86 2.07 6.78
N LEU A 50 7.59 1.86 6.42
CA LEU A 50 6.64 2.92 6.12
C LEU A 50 5.83 3.27 7.37
N ASN A 51 5.72 4.56 7.70
CA ASN A 51 4.90 5.04 8.81
C ASN A 51 3.99 6.15 8.31
N ALA A 52 2.71 6.10 8.68
CA ALA A 52 1.75 7.18 8.44
C ALA A 52 0.72 7.25 9.57
N PRO A 53 0.17 8.44 9.85
CA PRO A 53 -0.99 8.56 10.71
C PRO A 53 -2.16 7.80 10.09
N LEU A 54 -2.90 7.05 10.92
CA LEU A 54 -4.10 6.33 10.51
C LEU A 54 -5.34 7.03 11.06
N HIS A 55 -6.16 7.58 10.17
CA HIS A 55 -7.39 8.26 10.54
C HIS A 55 -8.56 7.27 10.58
N ALA A 56 -8.61 6.40 11.59
CA ALA A 56 -9.67 5.40 11.75
C ALA A 56 -10.19 5.34 13.20
N GLN A 57 -11.46 4.99 13.37
CA GLN A 57 -12.08 4.84 14.69
C GLN A 57 -12.85 3.52 14.81
N GLY A 58 -12.84 2.93 16.01
CA GLY A 58 -13.57 1.70 16.30
C GLY A 58 -13.00 0.47 15.58
N ARG A 59 -13.80 -0.61 15.56
CA ARG A 59 -13.45 -1.85 14.87
C ARG A 59 -13.77 -1.74 13.39
N ARG A 60 -12.75 -1.83 12.53
CA ARG A 60 -12.87 -1.77 11.07
C ARG A 60 -11.89 -2.72 10.42
N ASP A 61 -12.24 -3.21 9.24
CA ASP A 61 -11.27 -3.92 8.40
C ASP A 61 -10.39 -2.90 7.67
N LEU A 62 -9.11 -3.21 7.50
CA LEU A 62 -8.15 -2.37 6.78
C LEU A 62 -7.71 -3.11 5.52
N CYS A 63 -8.00 -2.53 4.36
CA CYS A 63 -7.42 -3.01 3.10
C CYS A 63 -6.11 -2.27 2.80
N PHE A 64 -5.05 -3.03 2.59
CA PHE A 64 -3.76 -2.55 2.12
C PHE A 64 -3.64 -2.75 0.62
N ARG A 65 -3.32 -1.69 -0.12
CA ARG A 65 -3.30 -1.71 -1.58
C ARG A 65 -2.11 -0.93 -2.13
N PHE A 66 -1.28 -1.60 -2.93
CA PHE A 66 -0.24 -0.93 -3.69
C PHE A 66 -0.84 -0.19 -4.88
N ALA A 67 -0.49 1.09 -5.00
CA ALA A 67 -0.91 1.97 -6.08
C ALA A 67 0.33 2.53 -6.79
N THR A 68 0.90 1.73 -7.68
CA THR A 68 2.11 2.03 -8.47
C THR A 68 1.81 2.30 -9.94
N GLY A 69 0.58 2.06 -10.40
CA GLY A 69 0.19 2.11 -11.80
C GLY A 69 0.68 0.93 -12.66
N GLY A 70 1.46 0.01 -12.08
CA GLY A 70 2.04 -1.15 -12.77
C GLY A 70 2.11 -2.37 -11.86
N TYR A 71 2.54 -3.51 -12.40
CA TYR A 71 2.71 -4.77 -11.66
C TYR A 71 4.19 -5.17 -11.48
N ASP A 72 5.12 -4.40 -12.05
CA ASP A 72 6.56 -4.67 -12.00
C ASP A 72 7.31 -3.40 -11.56
N PRO A 73 8.07 -3.43 -10.46
CA PRO A 73 8.26 -4.56 -9.54
C PRO A 73 6.99 -4.89 -8.73
N LEU A 74 6.88 -6.15 -8.29
CA LEU A 74 5.89 -6.54 -7.29
C LEU A 74 6.38 -6.13 -5.89
N TRP A 75 5.52 -5.44 -5.17
CA TRP A 75 5.75 -5.06 -3.78
C TRP A 75 5.15 -6.11 -2.86
N VAL A 76 5.83 -6.35 -1.73
CA VAL A 76 5.40 -7.28 -0.70
C VAL A 76 5.33 -6.56 0.64
N ILE A 77 4.40 -7.00 1.49
CA ILE A 77 4.31 -6.56 2.87
C ILE A 77 4.90 -7.69 3.72
N ASP A 78 5.98 -7.40 4.44
CA ASP A 78 6.54 -8.32 5.42
C ASP A 78 5.66 -8.38 6.68
N SER A 79 5.44 -7.22 7.31
CA SER A 79 4.66 -7.11 8.54
C SER A 79 3.94 -5.77 8.64
N VAL A 80 2.89 -5.73 9.46
CA VAL A 80 2.11 -4.53 9.77
C VAL A 80 1.94 -4.41 11.27
N GLN A 81 2.15 -3.20 11.79
CA GLN A 81 1.89 -2.86 13.19
C GLN A 81 1.01 -1.62 13.27
N LEU A 82 -0.08 -1.71 14.04
CA LEU A 82 -0.85 -0.55 14.47
C LEU A 82 -0.28 -0.02 15.79
N LYS A 83 -0.01 1.28 15.84
CA LYS A 83 0.45 1.98 17.04
C LYS A 83 -0.66 2.88 17.53
N ALA A 84 -0.85 2.96 18.84
CA ALA A 84 -1.73 3.97 19.42
C ALA A 84 -1.17 5.36 19.07
N GLY A 85 -2.05 6.30 18.71
CA GLY A 85 -1.67 7.69 18.53
C GLY A 85 -1.26 8.30 19.86
N GLU A 86 -0.13 9.00 19.89
CA GLU A 86 0.24 9.89 21.00
C GLU A 86 -0.69 11.11 21.10
#